data_AF-A0A328C4R9-F1
#
_entry.id   AF-A0A328C4R9-F1
#
_cell.length_a   1.000
_cell.length_b   1.000
_cell.length_c   1.000
_cell.angle_alpha   90.00
_cell.angle_beta   90.00
_cell.angle_gamma   90.00
#
_symmetry.space_group_name_H-M   'P 1'
#
loop_
_entity.id
_entity.type
_entity.pdbx_description
1 polymer ?
#
loop_
_entity_poly.entity_id
_entity_poly.type
_entity_poly.pdbx_seq_one_letter_code
_entity_poly.pdbx_strand_id
1 'polypeptide(L)'
;MDLTYKIVRRLLRDDDVAFSRNRNFEAYQDARVQRALRLYRHLRSLERDLLRLESGDEVRLEAVEREGDEVTVRLEFLERKGKRISYLNAREWGLLLESKRVCDILARLLEHSTPAVRRALGQEQAGAPGTGNEDELNNDASEEVM
;
A
#
# COMPACT_ATOMS: atom_id res chain seq x y z
N MET A 1 -17.33 7.23 -4.31
CA MET A 1 -16.70 5.95 -3.92
C MET A 1 -17.34 4.82 -4.73
N ASP A 2 -16.53 4.07 -5.48
CA ASP A 2 -16.96 2.91 -6.29
C ASP A 2 -17.63 1.84 -5.40
N LEU A 3 -18.68 1.20 -5.93
CA LEU A 3 -19.51 0.23 -5.23
C LEU A 3 -18.68 -0.94 -4.68
N THR A 4 -17.68 -1.42 -5.43
CA THR A 4 -16.77 -2.48 -4.96
C THR A 4 -16.08 -2.07 -3.66
N TYR A 5 -15.52 -0.86 -3.58
CA TYR A 5 -14.84 -0.37 -2.39
C TYR A 5 -15.80 -0.09 -1.21
N LYS A 6 -17.03 0.35 -1.49
CA LYS A 6 -18.07 0.47 -0.46
C LYS A 6 -18.40 -0.88 0.17
N ILE A 7 -18.52 -1.94 -0.63
CA ILE A 7 -18.76 -3.30 -0.14
C ILE A 7 -17.57 -3.79 0.69
N VAL A 8 -16.33 -3.59 0.20
CA VAL A 8 -15.12 -3.99 0.93
C VAL A 8 -15.04 -3.30 2.28
N ARG A 9 -15.22 -1.97 2.33
CA ARG A 9 -15.22 -1.19 3.56
C ARG A 9 -16.23 -1.73 4.56
N ARG A 10 -17.46 -1.97 4.10
CA ARG A 10 -18.54 -2.53 4.92
C ARG A 10 -18.17 -3.90 5.49
N LEU A 11 -17.61 -4.80 4.67
CA LEU A 11 -17.16 -6.12 5.11
C LEU A 11 -15.99 -6.07 6.11
N LEU A 12 -15.13 -5.05 6.04
CA LEU A 12 -13.97 -4.92 6.92
C LEU A 12 -14.30 -4.29 8.28
N ARG A 13 -15.39 -3.53 8.39
CA ARG A 13 -15.65 -2.63 9.53
C ARG A 13 -16.98 -2.89 10.22
N ASP A 14 -17.97 -3.43 9.53
CA ASP A 14 -19.26 -3.77 10.14
C ASP A 14 -19.27 -5.27 10.49
N ASP A 15 -19.12 -5.59 11.79
CA ASP A 15 -19.15 -6.98 12.28
C ASP A 15 -20.55 -7.63 12.14
N ASP A 16 -21.61 -6.83 12.04
CA ASP A 16 -23.00 -7.29 11.89
C ASP A 16 -23.41 -7.66 10.46
N VAL A 17 -22.52 -7.47 9.48
CA VAL A 17 -22.83 -7.80 8.09
C VAL A 17 -22.50 -9.27 7.83
N ALA A 18 -23.33 -10.15 8.38
CA ALA A 18 -23.36 -11.54 7.97
C ALA A 18 -23.85 -11.60 6.51
N PHE A 19 -22.92 -11.55 5.55
CA PHE A 19 -23.18 -11.96 4.16
C PHE A 19 -23.47 -13.47 4.17
N SER A 20 -24.70 -13.85 4.51
CA SER A 20 -25.15 -15.22 4.39
C SER A 20 -25.11 -15.61 2.92
N ARG A 21 -24.24 -16.55 2.58
CA ARG A 21 -24.11 -17.12 1.23
C ARG A 21 -25.44 -17.60 0.66
N ASN A 22 -26.31 -18.16 1.50
CA ASN A 22 -27.61 -18.68 1.08
C ASN A 22 -28.64 -17.58 0.84
N ARG A 23 -28.51 -16.41 1.50
CA ARG A 23 -29.48 -15.31 1.37
C ARG A 23 -29.13 -14.34 0.23
N ASN A 24 -27.85 -14.27 -0.14
CA ASN A 24 -27.33 -13.32 -1.13
C ASN A 24 -26.82 -14.01 -2.41
N PHE A 25 -27.30 -15.22 -2.72
CA PHE A 25 -26.78 -16.05 -3.83
C PHE A 25 -26.70 -15.32 -5.18
N GLU A 26 -27.73 -14.54 -5.53
CA GLU A 26 -27.74 -13.73 -6.76
C GLU A 26 -26.67 -12.63 -6.75
N ALA A 27 -26.43 -11.99 -5.60
CA ALA A 27 -25.37 -10.99 -5.46
C ALA A 27 -23.97 -11.60 -5.64
N TYR A 28 -23.78 -12.90 -5.37
CA TYR A 28 -22.50 -13.60 -5.63
C TYR A 28 -22.22 -13.83 -7.13
N GLN A 29 -23.21 -13.66 -8.00
CA GLN A 29 -23.01 -13.73 -9.46
C GLN A 29 -22.53 -12.39 -10.05
N ASP A 30 -22.65 -11.27 -9.31
CA ASP A 30 -22.15 -9.97 -9.75
C ASP A 30 -20.61 -9.93 -9.68
N ALA A 31 -19.96 -9.64 -10.81
CA ALA A 31 -18.51 -9.54 -10.92
C ALA A 31 -17.91 -8.51 -9.94
N ARG A 32 -18.64 -7.43 -9.61
CA ARG A 32 -18.21 -6.39 -8.66
C ARG A 32 -18.18 -6.90 -7.23
N VAL A 33 -19.15 -7.74 -6.86
CA VAL A 33 -19.21 -8.39 -5.54
C VAL A 33 -18.12 -9.44 -5.42
N GLN A 34 -17.89 -10.24 -6.46
CA GLN A 34 -16.78 -11.19 -6.47
C GLN A 34 -15.42 -10.50 -6.36
N ARG A 35 -15.23 -9.38 -7.08
CA ARG A 35 -14.03 -8.54 -6.94
C ARG A 35 -13.91 -7.98 -5.52
N ALA A 36 -14.98 -7.45 -4.96
CA ALA A 36 -15.00 -6.97 -3.58
C ALA A 36 -14.60 -8.05 -2.59
N LEU A 37 -15.10 -9.29 -2.74
CA LEU A 37 -14.73 -10.41 -1.87
C LEU A 37 -13.26 -10.79 -1.99
N ARG A 38 -12.68 -10.76 -3.19
CA ARG A 38 -11.25 -11.00 -3.39
C ARG A 38 -10.41 -9.93 -2.67
N LEU A 39 -10.76 -8.66 -2.87
CA LEU A 39 -10.11 -7.54 -2.20
C LEU A 39 -10.26 -7.62 -0.68
N TYR A 40 -11.47 -7.87 -0.18
CA TYR A 40 -11.74 -8.07 1.24
C TYR A 40 -10.85 -9.17 1.83
N ARG A 41 -10.78 -10.36 1.20
CA ARG A 41 -9.93 -11.45 1.69
C ARG A 41 -8.45 -11.08 1.70
N HIS A 42 -7.99 -10.41 0.65
CA HIS A 42 -6.61 -9.94 0.55
C HIS A 42 -6.27 -8.94 1.66
N LEU A 43 -7.07 -7.88 1.81
CA LEU A 43 -6.89 -6.84 2.83
C LEU A 43 -7.04 -7.39 4.24
N ARG A 44 -8.02 -8.28 4.48
CA ARG A 44 -8.20 -8.93 5.78
C ARG A 44 -7.04 -9.83 6.13
N SER A 45 -6.47 -10.54 5.16
CA SER A 45 -5.26 -11.34 5.37
C SER A 45 -4.07 -10.44 5.71
N LEU A 46 -3.88 -9.33 5.02
CA LEU A 46 -2.81 -8.40 5.31
C LEU A 46 -2.99 -7.70 6.67
N GLU A 47 -4.20 -7.25 6.99
CA GLU A 47 -4.55 -6.70 8.32
C GLU A 47 -4.23 -7.72 9.42
N ARG A 48 -4.58 -8.98 9.25
CA ARG A 48 -4.22 -10.04 10.22
C ARG A 48 -2.71 -10.22 10.37
N ASP A 49 -1.96 -10.17 9.28
CA ASP A 49 -0.50 -10.30 9.34
C ASP A 49 0.15 -9.08 10.00
N LEU A 50 -0.37 -7.87 9.75
CA LEU A 50 0.06 -6.67 10.46
C LEU A 50 -0.27 -6.74 11.95
N LEU A 51 -1.47 -7.22 12.31
CA LEU A 51 -1.87 -7.38 13.72
C LEU A 51 -1.03 -8.44 14.47
N ARG A 52 -0.39 -9.38 13.78
CA ARG A 52 0.56 -10.32 14.41
C ARG A 52 1.82 -9.64 14.92
N LEU A 53 2.20 -8.49 14.35
CA LEU A 53 3.32 -7.67 14.83
C LEU A 53 3.08 -7.20 16.28
N GLU A 54 1.82 -7.04 16.67
CA GLU A 54 1.42 -6.62 18.02
C GLU A 54 1.67 -7.71 19.06
N SER A 55 1.59 -8.99 18.66
CA SER A 55 1.75 -10.14 19.55
C SER A 55 3.21 -10.49 19.85
N GLY A 56 4.17 -9.79 19.23
CA GLY A 56 5.58 -10.16 19.25
C GLY A 56 5.87 -11.43 18.43
N ASP A 57 4.91 -11.89 17.63
CA ASP A 57 5.16 -12.93 16.64
C ASP A 57 6.27 -12.47 15.70
N GLU A 58 7.04 -13.42 15.22
CA GLU A 58 8.22 -13.31 14.37
C GLU A 58 7.94 -12.69 12.98
N VAL A 59 7.27 -11.54 12.90
CA VAL A 59 7.00 -10.79 11.67
C VAL A 59 7.69 -9.44 11.78
N ARG A 60 8.25 -8.93 10.68
CA ARG A 60 8.88 -7.61 10.58
C ARG A 60 8.40 -6.89 9.34
N LEU A 61 8.25 -5.57 9.43
CA LEU A 61 8.02 -4.72 8.27
C LEU A 61 9.37 -4.37 7.65
N GLU A 62 9.61 -4.86 6.43
CA GLU A 62 10.86 -4.63 5.70
C GLU A 62 10.81 -3.29 4.96
N ALA A 63 9.69 -2.99 4.29
CA ALA A 63 9.50 -1.73 3.58
C ALA A 63 8.02 -1.43 3.32
N VAL A 64 7.69 -0.14 3.26
CA VAL A 64 6.49 0.36 2.60
C VAL A 64 6.94 1.40 1.58
N GLU A 65 6.70 1.13 0.31
CA GLU A 65 7.07 2.00 -0.80
C GLU A 65 5.81 2.50 -1.49
N ARG A 66 5.81 3.77 -1.90
CA ARG A 66 4.73 4.34 -2.70
C ARG A 66 5.29 4.86 -4.00
N GLU A 67 4.75 4.37 -5.11
CA GLU A 67 5.09 4.79 -6.47
C GLU A 67 3.80 5.19 -7.19
N GLY A 68 3.56 6.50 -7.29
CA GLY A 68 2.30 7.04 -7.80
C GLY A 68 1.08 6.54 -7.02
N ASP A 69 0.22 5.77 -7.70
CA ASP A 69 -1.00 5.18 -7.13
C ASP A 69 -0.79 3.78 -6.53
N GLU A 70 0.41 3.23 -6.59
CA GLU A 70 0.75 1.91 -6.06
C GLU A 70 1.52 2.03 -4.73
N VAL A 71 1.18 1.16 -3.78
CA VAL A 71 1.74 1.04 -2.45
C VAL A 71 2.18 -0.40 -2.26
N THR A 72 3.49 -0.63 -2.14
CA THR A 72 4.07 -1.94 -1.92
C THR A 72 4.38 -2.12 -0.44
N VAL A 73 3.83 -3.15 0.19
CA VAL A 73 4.08 -3.53 1.58
C VAL A 73 4.88 -4.82 1.61
N ARG A 74 6.10 -4.78 2.14
CA ARG A 74 6.98 -5.95 2.31
C ARG A 74 7.06 -6.37 3.77
N LEU A 75 6.60 -7.58 4.07
CA LEU A 75 6.65 -8.21 5.38
C LEU A 75 7.61 -9.41 5.34
N GLU A 76 8.44 -9.55 6.37
CA GLU A 76 9.29 -10.70 6.60
C GLU A 76 8.76 -11.50 7.79
N PHE A 77 8.59 -12.81 7.62
CA PHE A 77 8.18 -13.76 8.67
C PHE A 77 9.41 -14.57 9.06
N LEU A 78 10.03 -14.23 10.19
CA LEU A 78 11.26 -14.83 10.71
C LEU A 78 11.05 -16.33 11.02
N GLU A 79 9.90 -16.69 11.58
CA GLU A 79 9.62 -18.06 12.09
C GLU A 79 9.56 -19.08 10.96
N ARG A 80 9.06 -18.61 9.81
CA ARG A 80 8.88 -19.41 8.61
C ARG A 80 9.94 -19.12 7.55
N LYS A 81 10.91 -18.24 7.86
CA LYS A 81 11.91 -17.70 6.93
C LYS A 81 11.30 -17.30 5.58
N GLY A 82 10.12 -16.68 5.63
CA GLY A 82 9.32 -16.36 4.45
C GLY A 82 9.16 -14.85 4.29
N LYS A 83 9.12 -14.37 3.06
CA LYS A 83 8.77 -12.97 2.76
C LYS A 83 7.43 -12.90 2.05
N ARG A 84 6.63 -11.90 2.41
CA ARG A 84 5.40 -11.55 1.72
C ARG A 84 5.53 -10.14 1.19
N ILE A 85 5.29 -10.00 -0.11
CA ILE A 85 5.14 -8.71 -0.77
C ILE A 85 3.68 -8.56 -1.15
N SER A 86 3.04 -7.48 -0.72
CA SER A 86 1.67 -7.14 -1.09
C SER A 86 1.66 -5.82 -1.82
N TYR A 87 1.09 -5.83 -3.02
CA TYR A 87 0.90 -4.64 -3.85
C TYR A 87 -0.53 -4.15 -3.66
N LEU A 88 -0.68 -2.88 -3.33
CA LEU A 88 -1.95 -2.23 -3.05
C LEU A 88 -2.03 -0.97 -3.90
N ASN A 89 -3.22 -0.58 -4.34
CA ASN A 89 -3.38 0.79 -4.84
C ASN A 89 -3.70 1.78 -3.71
N ALA A 90 -3.70 3.07 -4.01
CA ALA A 90 -4.00 4.15 -3.07
C ALA A 90 -5.36 3.97 -2.35
N ARG A 91 -6.37 3.40 -3.02
CA ARG A 91 -7.69 3.17 -2.42
C ARG A 91 -7.68 1.99 -1.44
N GLU A 92 -7.00 0.91 -1.81
CA GLU A 92 -6.80 -0.27 -0.97
C GLU A 92 -5.97 0.08 0.27
N TRP A 93 -4.92 0.88 0.10
CA TRP A 93 -4.13 1.44 1.19
C TRP A 93 -4.99 2.29 2.12
N GLY A 94 -5.81 3.19 1.56
CA GLY A 94 -6.76 3.99 2.34
C GLY A 94 -7.70 3.14 3.20
N LEU A 95 -8.23 2.03 2.67
CA LEU A 95 -9.10 1.11 3.42
C LEU A 95 -8.39 0.43 4.61
N LEU A 96 -7.08 0.14 4.49
CA LEU A 96 -6.30 -0.39 5.61
C LEU A 96 -6.12 0.66 6.71
N LEU A 97 -5.83 1.90 6.33
CA LEU A 97 -5.65 3.01 7.26
C LEU A 97 -6.93 3.43 8.00
N GLU A 98 -8.11 2.96 7.57
CA GLU A 98 -9.33 3.12 8.36
C GLU A 98 -9.33 2.28 9.65
N SER A 99 -8.50 1.22 9.74
CA SER A 99 -8.37 0.44 10.98
C SER A 99 -7.40 1.13 11.92
N LYS A 100 -7.91 1.67 13.03
CA LYS A 100 -7.09 2.33 14.05
C LYS A 100 -5.94 1.45 14.53
N ARG A 101 -6.21 0.15 14.74
CA ARG A 101 -5.19 -0.82 15.17
C ARG A 101 -4.06 -0.98 14.15
N VAL A 102 -4.40 -1.02 12.85
CA VAL A 102 -3.39 -1.07 11.79
C VAL A 102 -2.54 0.19 11.79
N CYS A 103 -3.17 1.37 11.91
CA CYS A 103 -2.45 2.64 12.01
C CYS A 103 -1.51 2.69 13.21
N ASP A 104 -1.97 2.25 14.39
CA ASP A 104 -1.15 2.24 15.61
C ASP A 104 0.08 1.34 15.43
N ILE A 105 -0.07 0.18 14.80
CA ILE A 105 1.03 -0.74 14.50
C ILE A 105 2.00 -0.13 13.49
N LEU A 106 1.50 0.42 12.37
CA LEU A 106 2.35 1.06 11.37
C LEU A 106 3.12 2.25 11.94
N ALA A 107 2.50 3.05 12.81
CA ALA A 107 3.16 4.17 13.50
C ALA A 107 4.28 3.68 14.41
N ARG A 108 4.04 2.66 15.25
CA ARG A 108 5.09 2.06 16.10
C ARG A 108 6.23 1.47 15.26
N LEU A 109 5.90 0.78 14.16
CA LEU A 109 6.92 0.21 13.28
C LEU A 109 7.74 1.30 12.62
N LEU A 110 7.12 2.41 12.23
CA LEU A 110 7.80 3.60 11.71
C LEU A 110 8.81 4.17 12.70
N GLU A 111 8.46 4.27 13.98
CA GLU A 111 9.36 4.73 15.05
C GLU A 111 10.62 3.85 15.18
N HIS A 112 10.47 2.54 15.00
CA HIS A 112 11.56 1.55 15.11
C HIS A 112 12.21 1.17 13.76
N SER A 113 11.69 1.67 12.65
CA SER A 113 12.15 1.32 11.31
C SER A 113 13.42 2.06 10.91
N THR A 114 14.17 1.48 9.97
CA THR A 114 15.38 2.10 9.42
C THR A 114 15.04 3.41 8.70
N PRO A 115 15.98 4.36 8.61
CA PRO A 115 15.76 5.64 7.92
C PRO A 115 15.35 5.51 6.44
N ALA A 116 15.58 4.36 5.80
CA ALA A 116 15.13 4.06 4.45
C ALA A 116 13.60 3.87 4.38
N VAL A 117 13.02 3.14 5.34
CA VAL A 117 11.57 2.91 5.45
C VAL A 117 10.84 4.21 5.80
N ARG A 118 11.42 5.01 6.71
CA ARG A 118 10.86 6.34 7.05
C ARG A 118 10.90 7.31 5.86
N ARG A 119 11.96 7.27 5.05
CA ARG A 119 12.06 8.08 3.82
C ARG A 119 11.06 7.65 2.76
N ALA A 120 10.87 6.35 2.55
CA ALA A 120 9.88 5.83 1.60
C ALA A 120 8.43 6.20 1.98
N LEU A 121 8.13 6.29 3.28
CA LEU A 121 6.82 6.73 3.79
C LEU A 121 6.65 8.26 3.83
N GLY A 122 7.75 9.02 3.98
CA GLY A 122 7.74 10.49 4.07
C GLY A 122 7.98 11.25 2.76
N GLN A 123 8.35 10.57 1.66
CA GLN A 123 8.66 11.23 0.38
C GLN A 123 7.45 11.65 -0.47
N GLU A 124 6.27 11.79 0.12
CA GLU A 124 5.17 12.50 -0.56
C GLU A 124 5.24 14.04 -0.47
N GLN A 125 6.28 14.66 0.10
CA GLN A 125 6.33 16.14 0.16
C GLN A 125 7.66 16.83 -0.20
N ALA A 126 8.67 16.15 -0.74
CA ALA A 126 9.79 16.83 -1.39
C ALA A 126 9.50 16.88 -2.89
N GLY A 127 8.83 17.95 -3.33
CA GLY A 127 8.62 18.25 -4.73
C GLY A 127 9.92 18.16 -5.51
N ALA A 128 9.83 17.76 -6.77
CA ALA A 128 10.92 17.93 -7.72
C ALA A 128 11.39 19.41 -7.69
N PRO A 129 12.63 19.72 -7.27
CA PRO A 129 13.29 20.90 -7.77
C PRO A 129 13.84 20.52 -9.15
N GLY A 130 13.48 21.29 -10.16
CA GLY A 130 13.90 21.04 -11.54
C GLY A 130 15.41 20.91 -11.66
N THR A 131 15.85 19.97 -12.49
CA THR A 131 17.16 20.06 -13.12
C THR A 131 16.98 20.86 -14.40
N GLY A 132 16.90 22.18 -14.23
CA GLY A 132 17.43 23.06 -15.26
C GLY A 132 18.95 22.91 -15.21
N ASN A 133 19.51 22.30 -16.25
CA ASN A 133 20.90 22.56 -16.63
C ASN A 133 20.84 23.44 -17.86
N GLU A 134 20.72 24.74 -17.62
CA GLU A 134 21.45 25.72 -18.41
C GLU A 134 22.87 25.75 -17.82
N ASP A 135 23.83 25.19 -18.55
CA ASP A 135 25.25 25.57 -18.52
C ASP A 135 25.70 25.39 -19.97
N GLU A 136 25.74 26.48 -20.72
CA GLU A 136 26.85 27.43 -20.82
C GLU A 136 27.85 27.02 -21.91
N LEU A 137 27.82 27.86 -22.97
CA LEU A 137 28.97 28.51 -23.58
C LEU A 137 29.86 27.71 -24.54
N ASN A 138 29.71 28.09 -25.81
CA ASN A 138 30.75 28.61 -26.70
C ASN A 138 32.09 27.86 -26.82
N ASN A 139 32.33 27.36 -28.04
CA ASN A 139 33.55 27.69 -28.82
C ASN A 139 33.21 27.44 -30.30
N ASP A 140 32.96 28.48 -31.09
CA ASP A 140 33.97 29.22 -31.87
C ASP A 140 34.72 28.34 -32.87
N ALA A 141 34.40 28.50 -34.16
CA ALA A 141 35.36 28.86 -35.20
C ALA A 141 34.70 28.77 -36.57
N SER A 142 34.50 29.94 -37.16
CA SER A 142 34.48 30.13 -38.60
C SER A 142 35.70 29.47 -39.24
N GLU A 143 35.52 28.78 -40.37
CA GLU A 143 36.54 28.80 -41.41
C GLU A 143 35.86 28.72 -42.79
N GLU A 144 36.04 29.81 -43.55
CA GLU A 144 35.78 29.95 -44.97
C GLU A 144 36.57 28.93 -45.81
N VAL A 145 36.27 28.94 -47.12
CA VAL A 145 37.11 28.53 -48.26
C VAL A 145 36.77 27.17 -48.88
N MET A 146 35.77 27.14 -49.77
CA MET A 146 35.94 27.17 -51.25
C MET A 146 34.61 27.09 -51.98
#